data_AF-A0A950GEE8-F1
#
_entry.id   AF-A0A950GEE8-F1
#
_cell.length_a   1.000
_cell.length_b   1.000
_cell.length_c   1.000
_cell.angle_alpha   90.00
_cell.angle_beta   90.00
_cell.angle_gamma   90.00
#
_symmetry.space_group_name_H-M   'P 1'
#
loop_
_entity.id
_entity.type
_entity.pdbx_description
1 polymer ?
#
loop_
_entity_poly.entity_id
_entity_poly.type
_entity_poly.pdbx_seq_one_letter_code
_entity_poly.pdbx_strand_id
1 'polypeptide(L)' 'MAIWLNWAGELQAVAQTGLAFSKDAYDRERYDAIRALAAHILAEHFPAGFSRIEELFMQRA' A
#
# COMPACT_ATOMS: atom_id res chain seq x y z
N MET A 1 1.70 -4.60 18.66
CA MET A 1 1.27 -3.93 17.42
C MET A 1 -0.19 -4.27 17.19
N ALA A 2 -1.05 -3.33 16.78
CA ALA A 2 -2.45 -3.64 16.51
C ALA A 2 -2.57 -4.61 15.31
N ILE A 3 -3.47 -5.60 15.41
CA ILE A 3 -3.58 -6.70 14.43
C ILE A 3 -3.82 -6.18 13.00
N TRP A 4 -4.63 -5.13 12.86
CA TRP A 4 -4.94 -4.52 11.57
C TRP A 4 -3.69 -3.95 10.85
N LEU A 5 -2.69 -3.47 11.60
CA LEU A 5 -1.47 -2.91 11.02
C LEU A 5 -0.62 -3.99 10.35
N ASN A 6 -0.58 -5.18 10.96
CA ASN A 6 0.10 -6.33 10.38
C ASN A 6 -0.59 -6.77 9.09
N TRP A 7 -1.93 -6.85 9.08
CA TRP A 7 -2.69 -7.19 7.87
C TRP A 7 -2.48 -6.18 6.74
N ALA A 8 -2.46 -4.87 7.04
CA ALA A 8 -2.16 -3.85 6.05
C ALA A 8 -0.75 -4.01 5.47
N GLY A 9 0.24 -4.33 6.30
CA GLY A 9 1.60 -4.63 5.88
C GLY A 9 1.71 -5.88 4.99
N GLU A 10 1.00 -6.95 5.34
CA GLU A 10 0.95 -8.18 4.53
C GLU A 10 0.30 -7.94 3.16
N LEU A 11 -0.82 -7.21 3.11
CA LEU A 11 -1.47 -6.81 1.85
C LEU A 11 -0.53 -5.99 0.96
N GLN A 12 0.19 -5.04 1.55
CA GLN A 12 1.18 -4.23 0.84
C GLN A 12 2.30 -5.10 0.25
N ALA A 13 2.82 -6.07 1.02
CA ALA A 13 3.88 -6.97 0.57
C ALA A 13 3.42 -7.89 -0.58
N VAL A 14 2.21 -8.43 -0.50
CA VAL A 14 1.59 -9.24 -1.57
C VAL A 14 1.42 -8.41 -2.84
N ALA A 15 0.87 -7.20 -2.73
CA ALA A 15 0.67 -6.31 -3.86
C ALA A 15 2.00 -5.93 -4.53
N GLN A 16 3.03 -5.60 -3.77
CA GLN A 16 4.35 -5.28 -4.31
C GLN A 16 4.98 -6.46 -5.04
N THR A 17 4.88 -7.67 -4.48
CA THR A 17 5.34 -8.90 -5.14
C THR A 17 4.58 -9.13 -6.45
N GLY A 18 3.27 -9.00 -6.43
CA GLY A 18 2.42 -9.13 -7.61
C GLY A 18 2.75 -8.12 -8.71
N LEU A 19 2.96 -6.85 -8.36
CA LEU A 19 3.35 -5.79 -9.31
C LEU A 19 4.75 -5.99 -9.90
N ALA A 20 5.67 -6.59 -9.12
CA ALA A 20 7.03 -6.85 -9.56
C ALA A 20 7.09 -8.02 -10.56
N PHE A 21 6.28 -9.06 -10.37
CA PHE A 21 6.40 -10.31 -11.13
C PHE A 21 5.28 -10.56 -12.15
N SER A 22 4.11 -9.95 -11.98
CA SER A 22 3.01 -10.15 -12.93
C SER A 22 3.22 -9.36 -14.22
N LYS A 23 3.01 -10.07 -15.34
CA LYS A 23 3.05 -9.54 -16.70
C LYS A 23 1.66 -9.35 -17.30
N ASP A 24 0.63 -9.91 -16.68
CA ASP A 24 -0.76 -9.76 -17.13
C ASP A 24 -1.32 -8.40 -16.67
N ALA A 25 -1.97 -7.68 -17.59
CA ALA A 25 -2.45 -6.33 -17.31
C ALA A 25 -3.55 -6.31 -16.22
N TYR A 26 -4.45 -7.28 -16.23
CA TYR A 26 -5.54 -7.35 -15.27
C TYR A 26 -5.05 -7.75 -13.87
N ASP A 27 -4.06 -8.64 -13.78
CA ASP A 27 -3.42 -8.94 -12.50
C ASP A 27 -2.70 -7.73 -11.91
N ARG A 28 -2.01 -6.94 -12.75
CA ARG A 28 -1.37 -5.71 -12.30
C ARG A 28 -2.38 -4.71 -11.74
N GLU A 29 -3.51 -4.50 -12.42
CA GLU A 29 -4.60 -3.66 -11.91
C GLU A 29 -5.14 -4.16 -10.56
N ARG A 30 -5.30 -5.47 -10.39
CA ARG A 30 -5.71 -6.07 -9.10
C ARG A 30 -4.69 -5.77 -8.00
N TYR A 31 -3.40 -5.91 -8.27
CA TYR A 31 -2.38 -5.62 -7.27
C TYR A 31 -2.28 -4.12 -6.95
N ASP A 32 -2.47 -3.24 -7.93
CA ASP A 32 -2.57 -1.80 -7.68
C ASP A 32 -3.78 -1.47 -6.78
N ALA A 33 -4.93 -2.11 -7.00
CA ALA A 33 -6.10 -1.96 -6.13
C ALA A 33 -5.84 -2.46 -4.70
N ILE A 34 -5.17 -3.60 -4.53
CA ILE A 34 -4.78 -4.13 -3.21
C ILE A 34 -3.82 -3.17 -2.49
N ARG A 35 -2.84 -2.62 -3.21
CA ARG A 35 -1.89 -1.63 -2.67
C ARG A 35 -2.61 -0.37 -2.20
N ALA A 36 -3.57 0.14 -2.98
CA ALA A 36 -4.39 1.29 -2.60
C ALA A 36 -5.24 1.02 -1.36
N LEU A 37 -5.84 -0.17 -1.25
CA LEU A 37 -6.60 -0.58 -0.07
C LEU A 37 -5.72 -0.63 1.20
N ALA A 38 -4.52 -1.20 1.10
CA ALA A 38 -3.58 -1.23 2.21
C ALA A 38 -3.20 0.19 2.67
N ALA A 39 -2.95 1.10 1.72
CA ALA A 39 -2.68 2.50 2.01
C ALA A 39 -3.87 3.20 2.69
N HIS A 40 -5.10 2.96 2.25
CA HIS A 40 -6.30 3.51 2.90
C HIS A 40 -6.48 3.01 4.33
N ILE A 41 -6.26 1.73 4.62
CA ILE A 41 -6.32 1.18 5.98
C ILE A 41 -5.30 1.89 6.88
N LEU A 42 -4.10 2.15 6.38
CA LEU A 42 -3.07 2.90 7.12
C LEU A 42 -3.49 4.37 7.34
N ALA A 43 -4.06 5.01 6.32
CA ALA A 43 -4.49 6.40 6.37
C ALA A 43 -5.61 6.64 7.40
N GLU A 44 -6.62 5.76 7.42
CA GLU A 44 -7.78 5.85 8.33
C GLU A 44 -7.37 5.83 9.80
N HIS A 45 -6.32 5.07 10.12
CA HIS A 45 -5.84 4.92 11.49
C HIS A 45 -4.66 5.86 11.84
N PHE A 46 -4.09 6.56 10.86
CA PHE A 46 -3.05 7.58 11.06
C PHE A 46 -3.32 8.88 10.28
N PRO A 47 -4.46 9.56 10.52
CA PRO A 47 -4.86 10.75 9.75
C PRO A 47 -3.85 11.91 9.83
N ALA A 48 -3.09 12.04 10.94
CA ALA A 48 -2.05 13.06 11.08
C ALA A 48 -0.67 12.63 10.53
N GLY A 49 -0.46 11.34 10.24
CA GLY A 49 0.80 10.80 9.73
C GLY A 49 0.85 10.67 8.20
N PHE A 50 -0.30 10.49 7.56
CA PHE A 50 -0.39 10.21 6.12
C PHE A 50 0.12 11.37 5.25
N SER A 51 -0.27 12.62 5.57
CA SER A 51 0.25 13.80 4.88
C SER A 51 1.77 13.91 4.93
N ARG A 52 2.38 13.51 6.06
CA ARG A 52 3.83 13.58 6.24
C ARG A 52 4.57 12.44 5.52
N ILE A 53 3.97 11.26 5.44
CA ILE A 53 4.54 10.13 4.67
C ILE A 53 4.43 10.39 3.16
N GLU A 54 3.32 10.96 2.71
CA GLU A 54 3.11 11.34 1.31
C GLU A 54 4.12 12.41 0.86
N GLU A 55 4.33 13.45 1.66
CA GLU A 55 5.40 14.45 1.43
C GLU A 55 6.80 13.82 1.37
N LEU A 56 7.11 12.88 2.26
CA LEU A 56 8.41 12.19 2.29
C LEU A 56 8.64 11.28 1.08
N PHE A 57 7.59 10.67 0.54
CA PHE A 57 7.66 9.86 -0.67
C PHE A 57 7.78 10.71 -1.94
N MET A 58 7.12 11.87 -1.98
CA MET A 58 7.17 12.79 -3.12
C MET A 58 8.50 13.58 -3.22
N GLN A 59 9.25 13.74 -2.12
CA GLN A 59 10.56 14.42 -2.12
C GLN A 59 11.73 13.57 -2.66
N ARG A 60 11.50 12.29 -3.00
CA ARG A 60 12.55 11.39 -3.52
C ARG A 60 12.29 10.86 -4.95
N ALA A 61 11.41 11.52 -5.70
CA ALA A 61 11.24 11.28 -7.14
C ALA A 61 12.17 12.18 -7.98
#